data_AF-A0A4Q6C1B2-F1
#
_entry.id   AF-A0A4Q6C1B2-F1
#
_cell.length_a   1.000
_cell.length_b   1.000
_cell.length_c   1.000
_cell.angle_alpha   90.00
_cell.angle_beta   90.00
_cell.angle_gamma   90.00
#
_symmetry.space_group_name_H-M   'P 1'
#
loop_
_entity.id
_entity.type
_entity.pdbx_description
1 polymer ?
#
loop_
_entity_poly.entity_id
_entity_poly.type
_entity_poly.pdbx_seq_one_letter_code
_entity_poly.pdbx_strand_id
1 'polypeptide(L)'
;MDRKLLVTAICAALAWPLAATQAHAQEAEAAQEQQPAQEGEAVELDRVLVTGSRIPRAQVETASPVITITAEDIQRQGFRNVSDVLRAQPLATGAVQDNQYAGSFTSNATTISLLGLSPSFTLILMDGRPLADYPLLYNGQSNFTDLTSIPTAMVERIEILPGNQSSIYGSAAIAGVVNIILKKRLEGMQLDARVGGYSDGGGSNQRLQLTGGNNWDNLDITYGLQYSHQKPIYMRQRDFTDTTDDNPNPDLRYGSRTFIILNGITGQYDDPGVGCDNVAANFDGTTQRDFRPGRGFFCGSRAQPGYA
;
A
#
# COMPACT_ATOMS: atom_id res chain seq x y z
N MET A 1 23.20 21.33 -3.17
CA MET A 1 21.90 22.03 -3.27
C MET A 1 21.77 22.90 -2.03
N ASP A 2 21.82 24.21 -2.25
CA ASP A 2 22.08 25.18 -1.20
C ASP A 2 20.89 25.38 -0.26
N ARG A 3 21.11 25.09 1.03
CA ARG A 3 20.19 25.29 2.16
C ARG A 3 19.62 26.72 2.27
N LYS A 4 20.20 27.69 1.55
CA LYS A 4 19.79 29.10 1.57
C LYS A 4 18.53 29.38 0.74
N LEU A 5 18.20 28.55 -0.25
CA LEU A 5 17.00 28.72 -1.08
C LEU A 5 15.72 28.25 -0.38
N LEU A 6 15.82 27.29 0.55
CA LEU A 6 14.69 26.81 1.34
C LEU A 6 14.25 27.80 2.44
N VAL A 7 15.18 28.57 2.99
CA VAL A 7 14.88 29.54 4.05
C VAL A 7 14.17 30.79 3.50
N THR A 8 14.53 31.24 2.30
CA THR A 8 13.87 32.40 1.67
C THR A 8 12.45 32.11 1.20
N ALA A 9 12.13 30.86 0.82
CA ALA A 9 10.76 30.47 0.45
C ALA A 9 9.80 30.43 1.65
N ILE A 10 10.29 30.09 2.85
CA ILE A 10 9.46 29.99 4.06
C ILE A 10 9.13 31.39 4.62
N CYS A 11 10.03 32.36 4.49
CA CYS A 11 9.78 33.73 4.98
C CYS A 11 8.79 34.53 4.12
N ALA A 12 8.61 34.18 2.84
CA ALA A 12 7.66 34.88 1.95
C ALA A 12 6.19 34.44 2.16
N ALA A 13 5.94 33.30 2.81
CA ALA A 13 4.59 32.77 3.05
C ALA A 13 3.93 33.27 4.35
N LEU A 14 4.67 33.97 5.22
CA LEU A 14 4.20 34.42 6.54
C LEU A 14 3.77 35.91 6.60
N ALA A 15 3.68 36.59 5.46
CA ALA A 15 3.43 38.04 5.40
C ALA A 15 2.09 38.45 4.78
N TRP A 16 1.01 37.67 5.00
CA TRP A 16 -0.36 38.14 4.73
C TRP A 16 -1.07 38.50 6.05
N PRO A 17 -1.67 39.71 6.21
CA PRO A 17 -2.28 40.10 7.47
C PRO A 17 -3.59 39.35 7.71
N LEU A 18 -3.78 38.86 8.95
CA LEU A 18 -5.07 38.46 9.48
C LEU A 18 -5.98 39.68 9.61
N ALA A 19 -7.08 39.71 8.86
CA ALA A 19 -8.23 40.56 9.17
C ALA A 19 -9.10 39.82 10.19
N ALA A 20 -9.04 40.24 11.45
CA ALA A 20 -9.89 39.76 12.53
C ALA A 20 -11.28 40.39 12.43
N THR A 21 -12.30 39.59 12.12
CA THR A 21 -13.70 39.94 12.36
C THR A 21 -14.12 39.36 13.71
N GLN A 22 -14.51 40.26 14.62
CA GLN A 22 -15.10 39.88 15.90
C GLN A 22 -16.52 39.37 15.66
N ALA A 23 -16.84 38.18 16.19
CA ALA A 23 -18.21 37.67 16.26
C ALA A 23 -18.60 37.51 17.73
N HIS A 24 -19.68 38.19 18.10
CA HIS A 24 -20.29 38.19 19.43
C HIS A 24 -20.75 36.80 19.86
N ALA A 25 -20.50 36.45 21.11
CA ALA A 25 -21.18 35.36 21.80
C ALA A 25 -22.63 35.79 22.10
N GLN A 26 -23.62 35.04 21.62
CA GLN A 26 -24.99 35.11 22.09
C GLN A 26 -25.26 33.95 23.05
N GLU A 27 -25.76 34.34 24.21
CA GLU A 27 -26.19 33.52 25.34
C GLU A 27 -27.36 32.63 24.91
N ALA A 28 -27.22 31.32 25.10
CA ALA A 28 -28.27 30.34 24.79
C ALA A 28 -29.20 30.20 26.01
N GLU A 29 -30.38 30.80 25.91
CA GLU A 29 -31.50 30.53 26.82
C GLU A 29 -32.35 29.39 26.24
N ALA A 30 -32.46 28.30 27.00
CA ALA A 30 -33.23 27.13 26.64
C ALA A 30 -34.73 27.41 26.86
N ALA A 31 -35.49 27.49 25.78
CA ALA A 31 -36.94 27.40 25.80
C ALA A 31 -37.39 26.31 24.83
N GLN A 32 -37.95 25.22 25.38
CA GLN A 32 -38.65 24.20 24.63
C GLN A 32 -40.05 24.72 24.27
N GLU A 33 -40.33 24.87 22.97
CA GLU A 33 -41.69 24.97 22.44
C GLU A 33 -41.88 23.92 21.33
N GLN A 34 -42.79 22.98 21.59
CA GLN A 34 -43.37 22.08 20.59
C GLN A 34 -44.30 22.85 19.65
N GLN A 35 -44.07 22.74 18.33
CA GLN A 35 -45.07 23.03 17.30
C GLN A 35 -44.78 22.23 16.00
N PRO A 36 -45.75 22.07 15.07
CA PRO A 36 -46.21 20.78 14.58
C PRO A 36 -45.56 20.40 13.23
N ALA A 37 -45.73 19.13 12.86
CA ALA A 37 -45.25 18.54 11.61
C ALA A 37 -45.60 19.40 10.37
N GLN A 38 -44.57 19.93 9.72
CA GLN A 38 -44.65 20.43 8.35
C GLN A 38 -44.39 19.26 7.39
N GLU A 39 -45.32 19.08 6.45
CA GLU A 39 -45.17 18.20 5.29
C GLU A 39 -43.89 18.59 4.54
N GLY A 40 -42.89 17.71 4.61
CA GLY A 40 -41.61 17.89 3.95
C GLY A 40 -41.78 17.86 2.44
N GLU A 41 -41.40 18.97 1.81
CA GLU A 41 -41.08 19.08 0.39
C GLU A 41 -40.23 17.87 -0.03
N ALA A 42 -40.65 17.17 -1.09
CA ALA A 42 -39.96 15.99 -1.59
C ALA A 42 -38.53 16.38 -1.99
N VAL A 43 -37.55 15.95 -1.18
CA VAL A 43 -36.14 16.08 -1.50
C VAL A 43 -35.87 15.24 -2.75
N GLU A 44 -35.63 15.91 -3.88
CA GLU A 44 -35.13 15.24 -5.07
C GLU A 44 -33.69 14.81 -4.79
N LEU A 45 -33.52 13.54 -4.39
CA LEU A 45 -32.22 12.97 -4.12
C LEU A 45 -31.44 12.85 -5.42
N ASP A 46 -30.25 13.46 -5.45
CA ASP A 46 -29.31 13.34 -6.56
C ASP A 46 -28.96 11.86 -6.79
N ARG A 47 -29.18 11.38 -8.01
CA ARG A 47 -29.11 9.95 -8.32
C ARG A 47 -27.65 9.49 -8.40
N VAL A 48 -27.10 8.98 -7.30
CA VAL A 48 -25.78 8.32 -7.28
C VAL A 48 -25.87 6.98 -8.03
N LEU A 49 -25.39 6.97 -9.28
CA LEU A 49 -25.33 5.79 -10.13
C LEU A 49 -24.12 4.93 -9.72
N VAL A 50 -24.40 3.77 -9.11
CA VAL A 50 -23.36 2.79 -8.74
C VAL A 50 -23.19 1.80 -9.88
N THR A 51 -21.96 1.65 -10.37
CA THR A 51 -21.62 0.84 -11.57
C THR A 51 -21.24 -0.60 -11.20
N GLY A 52 -21.43 -0.98 -9.94
CA GLY A 52 -21.22 -2.32 -9.39
C GLY A 52 -22.34 -3.33 -9.70
N SER A 53 -23.06 -3.16 -10.80
CA SER A 53 -24.06 -4.13 -11.31
C SER A 53 -24.08 -4.03 -12.85
N ARG A 54 -24.29 -5.15 -13.57
CA ARG A 54 -24.46 -5.11 -15.05
C ARG A 54 -25.66 -4.27 -15.48
N ILE A 55 -26.53 -3.89 -14.54
CA ILE A 55 -27.68 -2.99 -14.72
C ILE A 55 -27.47 -1.79 -13.78
N PRO A 56 -27.43 -0.54 -14.28
CA PRO A 56 -27.32 0.64 -13.41
C PRO A 56 -28.54 0.70 -12.49
N ARG A 57 -28.33 0.64 -11.17
CA ARG A 57 -29.40 0.80 -10.16
C ARG A 57 -29.03 1.93 -9.20
N ALA A 58 -30.04 2.64 -8.71
CA ALA A 58 -29.87 3.58 -7.60
C ALA A 58 -29.60 2.81 -6.30
N GLN A 59 -28.81 3.39 -5.39
CA GLN A 59 -28.41 2.77 -4.11
C GLN A 59 -29.56 2.20 -3.26
N VAL A 60 -30.79 2.67 -3.47
CA VAL A 60 -31.97 2.33 -2.65
C VAL A 60 -32.42 0.86 -2.82
N GLU A 61 -31.99 0.14 -3.87
CA GLU A 61 -32.48 -1.22 -4.15
C GLU A 61 -31.49 -2.37 -3.86
N THR A 62 -30.25 -2.07 -3.43
CA THR A 62 -29.26 -3.13 -3.15
C THR A 62 -29.25 -3.52 -1.67
N ALA A 63 -29.54 -4.80 -1.38
CA ALA A 63 -29.53 -5.36 -0.02
C ALA A 63 -28.12 -5.50 0.62
N SER A 64 -27.05 -5.21 -0.13
CA SER A 64 -25.67 -5.25 0.38
C SER A 64 -25.07 -3.84 0.39
N PRO A 65 -24.44 -3.42 1.51
CA PRO A 65 -23.82 -2.10 1.61
C PRO A 65 -22.67 -2.00 0.60
N VAL A 66 -22.68 -0.93 -0.21
CA VAL A 66 -21.56 -0.59 -1.10
C VAL A 66 -20.72 0.47 -0.42
N ILE A 67 -19.43 0.22 -0.27
CA ILE A 67 -18.49 1.20 0.25
C ILE A 67 -17.90 1.95 -0.93
N THR A 68 -18.04 3.27 -0.93
CA THR A 68 -17.52 4.14 -1.98
C THR A 68 -16.39 4.98 -1.43
N ILE A 69 -15.25 4.98 -2.13
CA ILE A 69 -14.07 5.77 -1.81
C ILE A 69 -13.84 6.72 -2.99
N THR A 70 -13.99 8.02 -2.76
CA THR A 70 -13.93 9.03 -3.83
C THR A 70 -12.49 9.45 -4.15
N ALA A 71 -12.27 10.08 -5.30
CA ALA A 71 -11.00 10.71 -5.63
C ALA A 71 -10.55 11.73 -4.57
N GLU A 72 -11.50 12.47 -3.99
CA GLU A 72 -11.22 13.42 -2.90
C GLU A 72 -10.68 12.69 -1.66
N ASP A 73 -11.28 11.55 -1.28
CA ASP A 73 -10.82 10.75 -0.15
C ASP A 73 -9.42 10.19 -0.39
N ILE A 74 -9.16 9.71 -1.60
CA ILE A 74 -7.84 9.20 -2.02
C ILE A 74 -6.78 10.31 -1.91
N GLN A 75 -7.11 11.51 -2.37
CA GLN A 75 -6.22 12.67 -2.32
C GLN A 75 -5.99 13.14 -0.87
N ARG A 76 -7.05 13.25 -0.07
CA ARG A 76 -7.02 13.70 1.33
C ARG A 76 -6.17 12.79 2.20
N GLN A 77 -6.26 11.48 2.01
CA GLN A 77 -5.47 10.50 2.76
C GLN A 77 -4.04 10.34 2.22
N GLY A 78 -3.76 10.84 1.03
CA GLY A 78 -2.41 10.84 0.46
C GLY A 78 -1.92 9.45 0.04
N PHE A 79 -2.82 8.52 -0.32
CA PHE A 79 -2.44 7.18 -0.75
C PHE A 79 -1.52 7.19 -1.99
N ARG A 80 -0.63 6.19 -2.10
CA ARG A 80 0.41 6.16 -3.15
C ARG A 80 0.00 5.33 -4.37
N ASN A 81 -0.89 4.38 -4.20
CA ASN A 81 -1.40 3.50 -5.23
C ASN A 81 -2.80 3.01 -4.81
N VAL A 82 -3.48 2.29 -5.69
CA VAL A 82 -4.82 1.77 -5.42
C VAL A 82 -4.80 0.71 -4.30
N SER A 83 -3.75 -0.10 -4.19
CA SER A 83 -3.65 -1.13 -3.15
C SER A 83 -3.56 -0.54 -1.75
N ASP A 84 -2.89 0.60 -1.54
CA ASP A 84 -2.87 1.33 -0.27
C ASP A 84 -4.27 1.81 0.12
N VAL A 85 -5.04 2.34 -0.83
CA VAL A 85 -6.42 2.80 -0.62
C VAL A 85 -7.29 1.65 -0.10
N LEU A 86 -7.16 0.48 -0.74
CA LEU A 86 -7.92 -0.71 -0.38
C LEU A 86 -7.46 -1.30 0.96
N ARG A 87 -6.15 -1.38 1.22
CA ARG A 87 -5.59 -1.91 2.47
C ARG A 87 -5.94 -1.08 3.70
N ALA A 88 -6.20 0.22 3.51
CA ALA A 88 -6.67 1.08 4.59
C ALA A 88 -8.13 0.80 5.01
N GLN A 89 -8.87 0.00 4.24
CA GLN A 89 -10.26 -0.31 4.56
C GLN A 89 -10.35 -1.38 5.64
N PRO A 90 -11.29 -1.28 6.60
CA PRO A 90 -11.46 -2.29 7.65
C PRO A 90 -11.73 -3.72 7.14
N LEU A 91 -12.26 -3.84 5.92
CA LEU A 91 -12.57 -5.12 5.28
C LEU A 91 -11.36 -5.79 4.63
N ALA A 92 -10.27 -5.04 4.44
CA ALA A 92 -9.03 -5.54 3.88
C ALA A 92 -8.24 -6.33 4.94
N THR A 93 -8.85 -7.41 5.41
CA THR A 93 -8.27 -8.34 6.35
C THR A 93 -7.61 -9.49 5.60
N GLY A 94 -6.50 -10.00 6.13
CA GLY A 94 -5.70 -11.05 5.50
C GLY A 94 -4.32 -10.57 5.07
N ALA A 95 -3.32 -11.45 5.17
CA ALA A 95 -1.95 -11.13 4.77
C ALA A 95 -1.80 -11.29 3.26
N VAL A 96 -1.35 -10.23 2.59
CA VAL A 96 -0.94 -10.28 1.19
C VAL A 96 0.57 -10.26 1.06
N GLN A 97 1.12 -11.10 0.17
CA GLN A 97 2.50 -10.92 -0.27
C GLN A 97 2.56 -9.60 -1.06
N ASP A 98 3.25 -8.62 -0.48
CA ASP A 98 3.47 -7.33 -1.13
C ASP A 98 4.80 -7.35 -1.90
N ASN A 99 5.02 -6.34 -2.74
CA ASN A 99 6.26 -6.16 -3.49
C ASN A 99 7.52 -6.01 -2.60
N GLN A 100 7.35 -5.88 -1.28
CA GLN A 100 8.42 -5.76 -0.29
C GLN A 100 8.88 -7.12 0.27
N TYR A 101 8.17 -8.21 -0.02
CA TYR A 101 8.52 -9.53 0.49
C TYR A 101 9.61 -10.20 -0.36
N ALA A 102 10.84 -10.19 0.13
CA ALA A 102 11.98 -10.85 -0.54
C ALA A 102 11.75 -12.38 -0.61
N GLY A 103 11.99 -12.97 -1.78
CA GLY A 103 11.77 -14.41 -2.00
C GLY A 103 10.30 -14.82 -2.19
N SER A 104 9.39 -13.86 -2.42
CA SER A 104 7.99 -14.12 -2.77
C SER A 104 7.82 -14.79 -4.14
N PHE A 105 6.76 -15.58 -4.30
CA PHE A 105 6.29 -16.11 -5.58
C PHE A 105 5.58 -15.06 -6.45
N THR A 106 5.29 -13.88 -5.90
CA THR A 106 4.55 -12.78 -6.51
C THR A 106 5.31 -11.45 -6.42
N SER A 107 6.60 -11.50 -6.77
CA SER A 107 7.42 -10.30 -6.83
C SER A 107 6.82 -9.27 -7.80
N ASN A 108 6.91 -8.00 -7.41
CA ASN A 108 6.52 -6.84 -8.22
C ASN A 108 5.03 -6.77 -8.62
N ALA A 109 4.14 -7.45 -7.90
CA ALA A 109 2.71 -7.29 -8.01
C ALA A 109 2.13 -6.89 -6.65
N THR A 110 1.03 -6.15 -6.66
CA THR A 110 0.29 -5.81 -5.44
C THR A 110 -1.16 -6.17 -5.60
N THR A 111 -1.72 -6.81 -4.58
CA THR A 111 -3.11 -7.26 -4.58
C THR A 111 -3.76 -6.99 -3.24
N ILE A 112 -5.02 -7.37 -3.11
CA ILE A 112 -5.85 -7.19 -1.92
C ILE A 112 -6.44 -8.51 -1.46
N SER A 113 -6.54 -8.68 -0.15
CA SER A 113 -7.32 -9.72 0.51
C SER A 113 -8.49 -9.03 1.21
N LEU A 114 -9.70 -9.54 1.01
CA LEU A 114 -10.89 -9.08 1.70
C LEU A 114 -11.40 -10.20 2.60
N LEU A 115 -11.87 -9.84 3.80
CA LEU A 115 -12.47 -10.78 4.76
C LEU A 115 -11.56 -11.97 5.15
N GLY A 116 -10.24 -11.82 5.04
CA GLY A 116 -9.26 -12.86 5.35
C GLY A 116 -9.12 -13.94 4.28
N LEU A 117 -9.80 -13.79 3.14
CA LEU A 117 -9.79 -14.76 2.05
C LEU A 117 -8.65 -14.47 1.06
N SER A 118 -8.15 -15.52 0.42
CA SER A 118 -7.15 -15.41 -0.66
C SER A 118 -7.55 -14.34 -1.68
N PRO A 119 -6.59 -13.58 -2.25
CA PRO A 119 -6.86 -12.63 -3.33
C PRO A 119 -7.66 -13.21 -4.51
N SER A 120 -7.54 -14.52 -4.75
CA SER A 120 -8.32 -15.26 -5.76
C SER A 120 -9.84 -15.26 -5.54
N PHE A 121 -10.30 -14.88 -4.34
CA PHE A 121 -11.72 -14.76 -3.98
C PHE A 121 -12.25 -13.33 -4.02
N THR A 122 -11.44 -12.36 -4.49
CA THR A 122 -11.88 -10.99 -4.73
C THR A 122 -11.83 -10.69 -6.22
N LEU A 123 -12.97 -10.36 -6.82
CA LEU A 123 -13.01 -9.95 -8.22
C LEU A 123 -12.70 -8.46 -8.34
N ILE A 124 -11.69 -8.12 -9.14
CA ILE A 124 -11.32 -6.73 -9.42
C ILE A 124 -11.82 -6.33 -10.82
N LEU A 125 -12.59 -5.25 -10.86
CA LEU A 125 -13.14 -4.66 -12.07
C LEU A 125 -12.53 -3.28 -12.30
N MET A 126 -12.39 -2.92 -13.57
CA MET A 126 -12.13 -1.57 -14.03
C MET A 126 -13.30 -1.14 -14.91
N ASP A 127 -14.01 -0.09 -14.50
CA ASP A 127 -15.22 0.38 -15.17
C ASP A 127 -16.25 -0.74 -15.44
N GLY A 128 -16.43 -1.63 -14.46
CA GLY A 128 -17.35 -2.77 -14.54
C GLY A 128 -16.84 -3.96 -15.39
N ARG A 129 -15.62 -3.90 -15.92
CA ARG A 129 -15.00 -5.00 -16.69
C ARG A 129 -13.92 -5.70 -15.87
N PRO A 130 -13.89 -7.05 -15.83
CA PRO A 130 -12.83 -7.78 -15.15
C PRO A 130 -11.44 -7.42 -15.68
N LEU A 131 -10.52 -7.18 -14.76
CA LEU A 131 -9.11 -7.05 -15.09
C LEU A 131 -8.50 -8.43 -15.37
N ALA A 132 -7.46 -8.46 -16.20
CA ALA A 132 -6.78 -9.69 -16.53
C ALA A 132 -6.00 -10.22 -15.30
N ASP A 133 -5.89 -11.55 -15.22
CA ASP A 133 -5.06 -12.19 -14.22
C ASP A 133 -3.58 -11.84 -14.45
N TYR A 134 -2.86 -11.64 -13.35
CA TYR A 134 -1.40 -11.52 -13.37
C TYR A 134 -0.79 -12.85 -13.84
N PRO A 135 0.25 -12.84 -14.69
CA PRO A 135 0.77 -14.05 -15.33
C PRO A 135 1.45 -15.04 -14.37
N LEU A 136 1.71 -14.63 -13.11
CA LEU A 136 2.23 -15.51 -12.07
C LEU A 136 1.13 -15.86 -11.06
N LEU A 137 1.26 -17.03 -10.44
CA LEU A 137 0.31 -17.48 -9.42
C LEU A 137 0.60 -16.82 -8.07
N TYR A 138 -0.45 -16.36 -7.40
CA TYR A 138 -0.42 -15.97 -6.00
C TYR A 138 -0.01 -17.15 -5.12
N ASN A 139 1.08 -16.99 -4.37
CA ASN A 139 1.73 -18.06 -3.57
C ASN A 139 2.01 -19.35 -4.36
N GLY A 140 2.12 -19.29 -5.69
CA GLY A 140 2.26 -20.49 -6.52
C GLY A 140 0.99 -21.36 -6.63
N GLN A 141 -0.17 -20.86 -6.19
CA GLN A 141 -1.39 -21.68 -6.03
C GLN A 141 -2.63 -21.16 -6.74
N SER A 142 -2.78 -19.84 -6.91
CA SER A 142 -4.05 -19.27 -7.39
C SER A 142 -3.84 -18.05 -8.27
N ASN A 143 -4.82 -17.76 -9.13
CA ASN A 143 -4.80 -16.53 -9.93
C ASN A 143 -5.13 -15.32 -9.07
N PHE A 144 -4.63 -14.15 -9.48
CA PHE A 144 -4.94 -12.88 -8.84
C PHE A 144 -4.74 -11.72 -9.83
N THR A 145 -5.31 -10.56 -9.49
CA THR A 145 -5.14 -9.33 -10.27
C THR A 145 -4.12 -8.41 -9.60
N ASP A 146 -3.24 -7.82 -10.42
CA ASP A 146 -2.29 -6.79 -9.99
C ASP A 146 -2.87 -5.38 -10.11
N LEU A 147 -2.72 -4.60 -9.04
CA LEU A 147 -3.22 -3.23 -8.89
C LEU A 147 -2.15 -2.16 -9.15
N THR A 148 -0.89 -2.53 -9.37
CA THR A 148 0.20 -1.54 -9.53
C THR A 148 0.06 -0.67 -10.79
N SER A 149 -0.64 -1.17 -11.81
CA SER A 149 -0.76 -0.55 -13.13
C SER A 149 -1.73 0.62 -13.19
N ILE A 150 -2.53 0.87 -12.15
CA ILE A 150 -3.63 1.85 -12.16
C ILE A 150 -3.19 3.12 -11.40
N PRO A 151 -2.97 4.25 -12.11
CA PRO A 151 -2.62 5.50 -11.45
C PRO A 151 -3.79 6.06 -10.63
N THR A 152 -3.55 6.43 -9.38
CA THR A 152 -4.58 7.00 -8.49
C THR A 152 -5.20 8.28 -9.05
N ALA A 153 -4.45 9.10 -9.80
CA ALA A 153 -4.97 10.33 -10.39
C ALA A 153 -6.04 10.11 -11.47
N MET A 154 -6.07 8.91 -12.07
CA MET A 154 -7.07 8.49 -13.07
C MET A 154 -8.32 7.88 -12.44
N VAL A 155 -8.31 7.62 -11.14
CA VAL A 155 -9.44 7.03 -10.41
C VAL A 155 -10.42 8.13 -10.04
N GLU A 156 -11.69 7.97 -10.42
CA GLU A 156 -12.81 8.82 -10.00
C GLU A 156 -13.32 8.36 -8.63
N ARG A 157 -13.52 7.04 -8.50
CA ARG A 157 -13.90 6.40 -7.24
C ARG A 157 -13.61 4.90 -7.28
N ILE A 158 -13.59 4.29 -6.11
CA ILE A 158 -13.52 2.84 -5.92
C ILE A 158 -14.78 2.40 -5.19
N GLU A 159 -15.47 1.41 -5.73
CA GLU A 159 -16.64 0.79 -5.11
C GLU A 159 -16.24 -0.60 -4.61
N ILE A 160 -16.50 -0.88 -3.33
CA ILE A 160 -16.27 -2.19 -2.71
C ILE A 160 -17.63 -2.77 -2.34
N LEU A 161 -17.92 -3.93 -2.89
CA LEU A 161 -19.10 -4.74 -2.58
C LEU A 161 -18.62 -5.95 -1.77
N PRO A 162 -18.62 -5.87 -0.43
CA PRO A 162 -18.19 -6.98 0.41
C PRO A 162 -19.16 -8.16 0.37
N GLY A 163 -18.64 -9.34 0.70
CA GLY A 163 -19.42 -10.56 0.83
C GLY A 163 -19.61 -11.30 -0.49
N ASN A 164 -20.51 -12.29 -0.47
CA ASN A 164 -20.69 -13.17 -1.61
C ASN A 164 -21.49 -12.50 -2.73
N GLN A 165 -20.80 -12.18 -3.83
CA GLN A 165 -21.38 -11.60 -5.05
C GLN A 165 -21.34 -12.60 -6.23
N SER A 166 -21.11 -13.89 -5.95
CA SER A 166 -20.87 -14.91 -6.97
C SER A 166 -22.06 -15.17 -7.90
N SER A 167 -23.29 -14.88 -7.44
CA SER A 167 -24.51 -15.01 -8.25
C SER A 167 -24.56 -14.03 -9.42
N ILE A 168 -23.91 -12.87 -9.30
CA ILE A 168 -23.88 -11.82 -10.32
C ILE A 168 -22.56 -11.86 -11.09
N TYR A 169 -21.46 -12.07 -10.37
CA TYR A 169 -20.10 -11.86 -10.87
C TYR A 169 -19.29 -13.14 -11.10
N GLY A 170 -19.80 -14.30 -10.66
CA GLY A 170 -19.14 -15.60 -10.82
C GLY A 170 -18.24 -15.98 -9.64
N SER A 171 -17.58 -17.14 -9.76
CA SER A 171 -16.89 -17.82 -8.66
C SER A 171 -15.72 -17.05 -8.02
N ALA A 172 -15.17 -16.05 -8.70
CA ALA A 172 -14.10 -15.20 -8.17
C ALA A 172 -14.59 -14.17 -7.14
N ALA A 173 -15.90 -13.99 -6.97
CA ALA A 173 -16.49 -12.93 -6.13
C ALA A 173 -17.07 -13.47 -4.81
N ILE A 174 -16.32 -14.34 -4.11
CA ILE A 174 -16.74 -14.92 -2.83
C ILE A 174 -16.51 -13.95 -1.66
N ALA A 175 -15.33 -13.30 -1.63
CA ALA A 175 -14.99 -12.29 -0.62
C ALA A 175 -15.63 -10.93 -0.93
N GLY A 176 -15.80 -10.64 -2.22
CA GLY A 176 -16.43 -9.43 -2.70
C GLY A 176 -15.99 -9.04 -4.11
N VAL A 177 -16.42 -7.85 -4.50
CA VAL A 177 -16.05 -7.20 -5.76
C VAL A 177 -15.47 -5.82 -5.45
N VAL A 178 -14.35 -5.50 -6.10
CA VAL A 178 -13.76 -4.15 -6.10
C VAL A 178 -13.87 -3.59 -7.50
N ASN A 179 -14.63 -2.52 -7.68
CA ASN A 179 -14.79 -1.85 -8.96
C ASN A 179 -14.09 -0.48 -8.94
N ILE A 180 -13.02 -0.38 -9.72
CA ILE A 180 -12.25 0.85 -9.89
C ILE A 180 -12.84 1.61 -11.07
N ILE A 181 -13.41 2.78 -10.78
CA ILE A 181 -14.06 3.60 -11.80
C ILE A 181 -13.09 4.71 -12.19
N LEU A 182 -12.78 4.78 -13.48
CA LEU A 182 -11.86 5.76 -14.02
C LEU A 182 -12.58 7.04 -14.39
N LYS A 183 -11.87 8.16 -14.30
CA LYS A 183 -12.33 9.46 -14.77
C LYS A 183 -12.62 9.38 -16.27
N LYS A 184 -13.86 9.67 -16.65
CA LYS A 184 -14.30 9.62 -18.06
C LYS A 184 -13.94 10.88 -18.82
N ARG A 185 -14.04 12.03 -18.14
CA ARG A 185 -13.75 13.35 -18.66
C ARG A 185 -12.83 14.05 -17.69
N LEU A 186 -11.72 14.54 -18.22
CA LEU A 186 -10.84 15.48 -17.53
C LEU A 186 -10.81 16.76 -18.37
N GLU A 187 -10.83 17.90 -17.69
CA GLU A 187 -10.64 19.20 -18.33
C GLU A 187 -9.29 19.78 -17.91
N GLY A 188 -8.46 20.09 -18.90
CA GLY A 188 -7.14 20.63 -18.67
C GLY A 188 -6.12 19.57 -18.29
N MET A 189 -5.10 19.99 -17.53
CA MET A 189 -3.93 19.17 -17.22
C MET A 189 -3.57 19.31 -15.75
N GLN A 190 -3.37 18.19 -15.08
CA GLN A 190 -2.97 18.09 -13.68
C GLN A 190 -1.61 17.39 -13.59
N LEU A 191 -0.72 17.95 -12.78
CA LEU A 191 0.60 17.41 -12.49
C LEU A 191 0.71 17.17 -10.98
N ASP A 192 0.92 15.90 -10.59
CA ASP A 192 1.14 15.51 -9.20
C ASP A 192 2.56 14.96 -9.04
N ALA A 193 3.33 15.56 -8.13
CA ALA A 193 4.65 15.08 -7.76
C ALA A 193 4.67 14.70 -6.27
N ARG A 194 5.21 13.52 -5.97
CA ARG A 194 5.45 13.07 -4.60
C ARG A 194 6.87 12.56 -4.47
N VAL A 195 7.55 13.02 -3.43
CA VAL A 195 8.84 12.51 -3.00
C VAL A 195 8.77 12.19 -1.52
N GLY A 196 9.39 11.10 -1.09
CA GLY A 196 9.39 10.65 0.28
C GLY A 196 10.66 9.89 0.61
N GLY A 197 11.11 10.05 1.86
CA GLY A 197 12.21 9.31 2.45
C GLY A 197 11.80 8.82 3.84
N TYR A 198 12.75 8.18 4.52
CA TYR A 198 12.57 7.64 5.86
C TYR A 198 13.52 8.36 6.82
N SER A 199 13.10 8.58 8.07
CA SER A 199 13.88 9.30 9.10
C SER A 199 15.24 8.66 9.34
N ASP A 200 15.25 7.32 9.39
CA ASP A 200 16.44 6.52 9.69
C ASP A 200 17.31 6.30 8.44
N GLY A 201 16.98 6.99 7.35
CA GLY A 201 17.58 6.74 6.05
C GLY A 201 17.21 5.38 5.46
N GLY A 202 17.89 5.04 4.37
CA GLY A 202 17.54 3.89 3.54
C GLY A 202 16.22 4.10 2.80
N GLY A 203 16.11 3.51 1.60
CA GLY A 203 14.93 3.64 0.75
C GLY A 203 14.55 5.07 0.35
N SER A 204 13.65 5.16 -0.63
CA SER A 204 13.04 6.43 -1.07
C SER A 204 11.86 6.12 -1.95
N ASN A 205 10.87 7.00 -2.02
CA ASN A 205 9.75 6.89 -2.95
C ASN A 205 9.64 8.18 -3.76
N GLN A 206 9.55 8.05 -5.07
CA GLN A 206 9.34 9.14 -6.01
C GLN A 206 8.21 8.76 -6.95
N ARG A 207 7.27 9.67 -7.16
CA ARG A 207 6.14 9.47 -8.08
C ARG A 207 5.84 10.78 -8.79
N LEU A 208 5.71 10.70 -10.10
CA LEU A 208 5.23 11.78 -10.96
C LEU A 208 4.01 11.26 -11.72
N GLN A 209 2.90 11.96 -11.63
CA GLN A 209 1.68 11.67 -12.37
C GLN A 209 1.31 12.90 -13.20
N LEU A 210 1.02 12.69 -14.47
CA LEU A 210 0.47 13.68 -15.38
C LEU A 210 -0.86 13.13 -15.87
N THR A 211 -1.96 13.82 -15.59
CA THR A 211 -3.28 13.48 -16.10
C THR A 211 -3.87 14.67 -16.83
N GLY A 212 -4.72 14.40 -17.80
CA GLY A 212 -5.39 15.47 -18.52
C GLY A 212 -6.44 14.96 -19.47
N GLY A 213 -7.17 15.89 -20.04
CA GLY A 213 -8.16 15.56 -21.04
C GLY A 213 -8.65 16.78 -21.80
N ASN A 214 -9.16 16.49 -22.99
CA ASN A 214 -9.75 17.46 -23.89
C ASN A 214 -11.12 16.92 -24.34
N ASN A 215 -12.10 17.82 -24.37
CA ASN A 215 -13.41 17.57 -24.96
C ASN A 215 -13.53 18.36 -26.27
N TRP A 216 -13.96 17.67 -27.33
CA TRP A 216 -14.31 18.25 -28.63
C TRP A 216 -15.70 17.76 -29.04
N ASP A 217 -16.74 18.48 -28.60
CA ASP A 217 -18.15 18.20 -28.85
C ASP A 217 -18.54 16.76 -28.47
N ASN A 218 -18.40 15.82 -29.41
CA ASN A 218 -18.76 14.41 -29.26
C ASN A 218 -17.55 13.50 -28.96
N LEU A 219 -16.33 14.04 -28.87
CA LEU A 219 -15.11 13.29 -28.59
C LEU A 219 -14.51 13.72 -27.25
N ASP A 220 -14.45 12.78 -26.31
CA ASP A 220 -13.75 12.92 -25.04
C ASP A 220 -12.44 12.14 -25.08
N ILE A 221 -11.31 12.81 -24.90
CA ILE A 221 -10.00 12.15 -24.73
C ILE A 221 -9.50 12.43 -23.33
N THR A 222 -9.27 11.36 -22.57
CA THR A 222 -8.64 11.41 -21.24
C THR A 222 -7.36 10.58 -21.27
N TYR A 223 -6.27 11.13 -20.76
CA TYR A 223 -4.96 10.47 -20.72
C TYR A 223 -4.30 10.61 -19.34
N GLY A 224 -3.47 9.63 -19.00
CA GLY A 224 -2.71 9.59 -17.76
C GLY A 224 -1.37 8.90 -17.95
N LEU A 225 -0.31 9.53 -17.45
CA LEU A 225 1.04 8.98 -17.41
C LEU A 225 1.52 8.97 -15.97
N GLN A 226 2.08 7.85 -15.53
CA GLN A 226 2.70 7.73 -14.21
C GLN A 226 4.12 7.22 -14.35
N TYR A 227 5.05 7.91 -13.68
CA TYR A 227 6.38 7.41 -13.37
C TYR A 227 6.48 7.20 -11.86
N SER A 228 6.94 6.03 -11.45
CA SER A 228 7.18 5.72 -10.03
C SER A 228 8.52 5.02 -9.87
N HIS A 229 9.31 5.47 -8.90
CA HIS A 229 10.57 4.86 -8.52
C HIS A 229 10.63 4.70 -7.00
N GLN A 230 10.79 3.46 -6.55
CA GLN A 230 10.92 3.12 -5.14
C GLN A 230 12.24 2.41 -4.91
N LYS A 231 13.04 2.92 -3.98
CA LYS A 231 14.22 2.22 -3.47
C LYS A 231 13.82 1.40 -2.25
N PRO A 232 14.23 0.12 -2.18
CA PRO A 232 13.96 -0.71 -1.02
C PRO A 232 14.70 -0.18 0.20
N ILE A 233 14.16 -0.54 1.36
CA ILE A 233 14.89 -0.50 2.62
C ILE A 233 15.46 -1.90 2.84
N TYR A 234 16.76 -1.99 3.08
CA TYR A 234 17.38 -3.23 3.50
C TYR A 234 17.42 -3.31 5.02
N MET A 235 17.26 -4.51 5.59
CA MET A 235 17.36 -4.72 7.04
C MET A 235 18.71 -4.24 7.62
N ARG A 236 19.81 -4.37 6.84
CA ARG A 236 21.13 -3.80 7.20
C ARG A 236 21.17 -2.27 7.32
N GLN A 237 20.11 -1.56 6.94
CA GLN A 237 19.99 -0.11 7.07
C GLN A 237 19.21 0.30 8.32
N ARG A 238 18.99 -0.63 9.25
CA ARG A 238 18.27 -0.39 10.49
C ARG A 238 19.09 -0.92 11.64
N ASP A 239 19.43 -0.02 12.56
CA ASP A 239 20.27 -0.30 13.74
C ASP A 239 19.73 -1.41 14.65
N PHE A 240 18.44 -1.74 14.55
CA PHE A 240 17.82 -2.81 15.34
C PHE A 240 17.80 -4.17 14.60
N THR A 241 18.17 -4.19 13.31
CA THR A 241 18.18 -5.42 12.51
C THR A 241 19.46 -5.56 11.71
N ASP A 242 20.52 -4.78 11.92
CA ASP A 242 21.68 -4.79 11.03
C ASP A 242 22.71 -5.86 11.40
N THR A 243 22.66 -6.33 12.64
CA THR A 243 23.49 -7.42 13.16
C THR A 243 22.67 -8.52 13.82
N THR A 244 23.18 -9.75 13.77
CA THR A 244 22.64 -10.87 14.55
C THR A 244 22.74 -10.64 16.06
N ASP A 245 23.60 -9.71 16.50
CA ASP A 245 23.74 -9.35 17.91
C ASP A 245 22.52 -8.60 18.46
N ASP A 246 21.66 -8.05 17.59
CA ASP A 246 20.41 -7.38 17.98
C ASP A 246 19.30 -8.37 18.38
N ASN A 247 19.54 -9.68 18.26
CA ASN A 247 18.54 -10.68 18.60
C ASN A 247 18.09 -10.50 20.07
N PRO A 248 16.78 -10.41 20.35
CA PRO A 248 16.26 -10.24 21.71
C PRO A 248 16.58 -11.45 22.61
N ASN A 249 16.81 -12.64 22.02
CA ASN A 249 17.31 -13.82 22.70
C ASN A 249 18.85 -13.91 22.58
N PRO A 250 19.60 -13.72 23.70
CA PRO A 250 21.05 -13.82 23.70
C PRO A 250 21.60 -15.16 23.19
N ASP A 251 20.86 -16.26 23.36
CA ASP A 251 21.29 -17.59 22.90
C ASP A 251 21.27 -17.72 21.37
N LEU A 252 20.63 -16.77 20.68
CA LEU A 252 20.53 -16.71 19.22
C LEU A 252 21.45 -15.65 18.60
N ARG A 253 22.31 -15.00 19.39
CA ARG A 253 23.32 -14.03 18.94
C ARG A 253 24.58 -14.74 18.43
N TYR A 254 24.44 -15.40 17.29
CA TYR A 254 25.55 -15.98 16.55
C TYR A 254 25.41 -15.64 15.07
N GLY A 255 26.54 -15.59 14.39
CA GLY A 255 26.60 -15.24 12.98
C GLY A 255 25.88 -16.24 12.07
N SER A 256 25.51 -15.73 10.92
CA SER A 256 25.09 -16.55 9.80
C SER A 256 26.19 -17.51 9.35
N ARG A 257 25.82 -18.70 8.89
CA ARG A 257 26.78 -19.71 8.44
C ARG A 257 27.32 -19.30 7.07
N THR A 258 28.60 -18.95 7.00
CA THR A 258 29.32 -18.77 5.73
C THR A 258 29.91 -20.12 5.30
N PHE A 259 30.69 -20.75 6.18
CA PHE A 259 31.26 -22.08 5.97
C PHE A 259 31.12 -22.92 7.25
N ILE A 260 30.71 -24.17 7.08
CA ILE A 260 30.63 -25.16 8.15
C ILE A 260 31.39 -26.42 7.73
N ILE A 261 32.06 -27.07 8.67
CA ILE A 261 32.51 -28.45 8.52
C ILE A 261 31.50 -29.28 9.31
N LEU A 262 30.63 -30.02 8.61
CA LEU A 262 29.56 -30.78 9.24
C LEU A 262 29.99 -32.23 9.41
N ASN A 263 30.00 -32.71 10.65
CA ASN A 263 30.15 -34.13 10.92
C ASN A 263 28.87 -34.88 10.51
N GLY A 264 28.96 -35.72 9.48
CA GLY A 264 27.82 -36.44 8.92
C GLY A 264 27.18 -37.47 9.85
N ILE A 265 27.86 -37.87 10.93
CA ILE A 265 27.36 -38.85 11.91
C ILE A 265 26.68 -38.15 13.09
N THR A 266 27.34 -37.13 13.67
CA THR A 266 26.84 -36.45 14.87
C THR A 266 25.97 -35.23 14.56
N GLY A 267 26.05 -34.70 13.34
CA GLY A 267 25.40 -33.46 12.93
C GLY A 267 25.99 -32.19 13.58
N GLN A 268 27.11 -32.32 14.30
CA GLN A 268 27.83 -31.22 14.94
C GLN A 268 28.81 -30.56 13.95
N TYR A 269 29.27 -29.35 14.29
CA TYR A 269 30.31 -28.67 13.55
C TYR A 269 31.68 -29.08 14.06
N ASP A 270 32.52 -29.51 13.14
CA ASP A 270 33.95 -29.63 13.39
C ASP A 270 34.57 -28.23 13.31
N ASP A 271 35.40 -27.88 14.30
CA ASP A 271 35.96 -26.55 14.43
C ASP A 271 36.91 -26.22 13.26
N PRO A 272 36.66 -25.15 12.49
CA PRO A 272 37.52 -24.77 11.37
C PRO A 272 38.87 -24.18 11.79
N GLY A 273 39.06 -23.82 13.08
CA GLY A 273 40.30 -23.22 13.57
C GLY A 273 40.70 -21.96 12.80
N VAL A 274 41.96 -21.88 12.35
CA VAL A 274 42.48 -20.79 11.50
C VAL A 274 41.94 -20.81 10.07
N GLY A 275 41.17 -21.84 9.69
CA GLY A 275 40.59 -21.97 8.35
C GLY A 275 39.66 -20.82 7.98
N CYS A 276 39.10 -20.11 8.96
CA CYS A 276 38.26 -18.93 8.71
C CYS A 276 39.04 -17.75 8.09
N ASP A 277 40.35 -17.67 8.28
CA ASP A 277 41.18 -16.59 7.72
C ASP A 277 41.18 -16.64 6.18
N ASN A 278 41.13 -17.84 5.60
CA ASN A 278 41.07 -18.05 4.15
C ASN A 278 39.75 -17.56 3.53
N VAL A 279 38.71 -17.40 4.34
CA VAL A 279 37.37 -16.97 3.93
C VAL A 279 36.96 -15.64 4.54
N ALA A 280 37.89 -14.96 5.23
CA ALA A 280 37.61 -13.70 5.95
C ALA A 280 37.12 -12.59 5.01
N ALA A 281 37.58 -12.57 3.75
CA ALA A 281 37.16 -11.61 2.74
C ALA A 281 35.68 -11.75 2.30
N ASN A 282 35.01 -12.87 2.61
CA ASN A 282 33.60 -13.05 2.30
C ASN A 282 32.71 -12.15 3.18
N PHE A 283 31.49 -11.88 2.71
CA PHE A 283 30.55 -10.98 3.38
C PHE A 283 31.17 -9.62 3.69
N ASP A 284 31.78 -8.98 2.69
CA ASP A 284 32.41 -7.67 2.82
C ASP A 284 33.49 -7.62 3.94
N GLY A 285 34.23 -8.73 4.14
CA GLY A 285 35.30 -8.79 5.13
C GLY A 285 34.86 -9.12 6.57
N THR A 286 33.60 -9.49 6.77
CA THR A 286 33.02 -9.69 8.12
C THR A 286 32.96 -11.15 8.56
N THR A 287 33.51 -12.06 7.74
CA THR A 287 33.53 -13.49 8.07
C THR A 287 34.61 -13.78 9.12
N GLN A 288 34.20 -14.37 10.23
CA GLN A 288 35.07 -14.71 11.36
C GLN A 288 34.71 -16.07 11.95
N ARG A 289 35.58 -16.61 12.83
CA ARG A 289 35.26 -17.81 13.61
C ARG A 289 34.20 -17.45 14.67
N ASP A 290 33.05 -18.09 14.60
CA ASP A 290 31.92 -17.89 15.51
C ASP A 290 31.44 -19.23 16.11
N PHE A 291 30.61 -19.16 17.16
CA PHE A 291 30.12 -20.32 17.90
C PHE A 291 28.59 -20.35 17.94
N ARG A 292 28.01 -21.51 17.62
CA ARG A 292 26.57 -21.74 17.73
C ARG A 292 26.27 -22.71 18.87
N PRO A 293 25.47 -22.31 19.88
CA PRO A 293 25.01 -23.21 20.93
C PRO A 293 24.37 -24.49 20.37
N GLY A 294 24.79 -25.64 20.90
CA GLY A 294 24.31 -26.96 20.48
C GLY A 294 24.81 -27.46 19.11
N ARG A 295 25.74 -26.74 18.45
CA ARG A 295 26.33 -27.17 17.17
C ARG A 295 27.86 -27.12 17.15
N GLY A 296 28.50 -26.07 17.69
CA GLY A 296 29.97 -25.93 17.67
C GLY A 296 30.47 -24.69 16.93
N PHE A 297 31.78 -24.65 16.67
CA PHE A 297 32.46 -23.55 15.98
C PHE A 297 32.31 -23.64 14.47
N PHE A 298 32.23 -22.50 13.80
CA PHE A 298 32.10 -22.38 12.35
C PHE A 298 32.65 -21.04 11.86
N CYS A 299 32.75 -20.84 10.54
CA CYS A 299 33.06 -19.52 9.98
C CYS A 299 31.76 -18.83 9.60
N GLY A 300 31.51 -17.65 10.15
CA GLY A 300 30.26 -16.92 9.97
C GLY A 300 30.42 -15.42 10.07
N SER A 301 29.38 -14.70 9.65
CA SER A 301 29.31 -13.24 9.78
C SER A 301 28.12 -12.84 10.63
N ARG A 302 28.39 -11.96 11.61
CA ARG A 302 27.36 -11.30 12.42
C ARG A 302 26.79 -10.05 11.75
N ALA A 303 27.45 -9.53 10.72
CA ALA A 303 27.02 -8.36 9.94
C ALA A 303 25.92 -8.74 8.92
N GLN A 304 24.90 -9.42 9.44
CA GLN A 304 23.73 -9.83 8.69
C GLN A 304 22.46 -9.45 9.43
N PRO A 305 21.35 -9.29 8.69
CA PRO A 305 20.08 -8.99 9.30
C PRO A 305 19.67 -9.95 10.42
N GLY A 306 19.49 -9.41 11.62
CA GLY A 306 19.13 -10.17 12.82
C GLY A 306 17.79 -9.75 13.40
N TYR A 307 16.70 -10.40 12.98
CA TYR A 307 15.44 -10.43 13.72
C TYR A 307 14.88 -11.85 13.55
N ALA A 308 15.07 -12.69 14.57
CA ALA A 308 14.52 -14.05 14.59
C ALA A 308 13.98 -14.34 15.99
#